data_AF-A0A8C9PEU4-F1
#
_entry.id   AF-A0A8C9PEU4-F1
#
_cell.length_a   1.000
_cell.length_b   1.000
_cell.length_c   1.000
_cell.angle_alpha   90.00
_cell.angle_beta   90.00
_cell.angle_gamma   90.00
#
_symmetry.space_group_name_H-M   'P 1'
#
loop_
_entity.id
_entity.type
_entity.pdbx_description
1 polymer ?
#
loop_
_entity_poly.entity_id
_entity_poly.type
_entity_poly.pdbx_seq_one_letter_code
_entity_poly.pdbx_strand_id
1 'polypeptide(L)'
;YPLWSGYYSQDPNSGLPITQHGRARTILEPYFTAGDIETQGSDHRGSKAVTSVTSEPTRSPIWGETVKVETLAENSGQEDVILKVMDYKNKDKLLSYKIPIKYLRVFHPYHFQLANSTQPSKESEETAEPQLYATIVRKNSFLPRYVGCDHTALEVFLRGVNDPLINNPNPMVVIARVVPNYKEFKENQARQSPASMGLHITPLSFPIQSMMSFDVPRVSQSGYPQLSKPGGPPELPQWNQSFLFQSRDGGTNFSKTAALVLEYYSSTSVKGSEPWTFGKPLGVSVLPLKSRLYRKITTGKGLNALRIERLPITDTNLKTINGDAPTVDLSFQLLSSEVRLSNLFHNCWPCSGTRGQGLLGEGHC
;
A
#
# COMPACT_ATOMS: atom_id res chain seq x y z
N TYR A 1 15.11 -1.29 8.28
CA TYR A 1 14.79 -2.28 7.23
C TYR A 1 13.73 -1.73 6.28
N PRO A 2 14.03 -1.35 5.04
CA PRO A 2 13.00 -0.93 4.09
C PRO A 2 12.05 -2.11 3.78
N LEU A 3 10.74 -1.86 3.85
CA LEU A 3 9.72 -2.91 3.71
C LEU A 3 8.72 -2.40 2.68
N TRP A 4 8.83 -2.90 1.45
CA TRP A 4 8.08 -2.39 0.31
C TRP A 4 6.73 -3.07 0.25
N SER A 5 5.66 -2.32 0.00
CA SER A 5 4.37 -2.89 -0.40
C SER A 5 4.00 -2.19 -1.70
N GLY A 6 4.23 -2.83 -2.83
CA GLY A 6 3.94 -2.25 -4.13
C GLY A 6 2.63 -2.80 -4.65
N TYR A 7 1.73 -1.89 -5.00
CA TYR A 7 0.82 -2.15 -6.10
C TYR A 7 1.41 -1.59 -7.35
N TYR A 8 1.42 -2.44 -8.36
CA TYR A 8 1.89 -2.05 -9.66
C TYR A 8 0.70 -2.12 -10.59
N SER A 9 0.47 -1.03 -11.29
CA SER A 9 -0.41 -1.00 -12.44
C SER A 9 0.36 -0.24 -13.49
N GLN A 10 0.27 -0.64 -14.74
CA GLN A 10 0.57 0.26 -15.84
C GLN A 10 -0.73 0.88 -16.35
N ASP A 11 -0.62 2.05 -16.96
CA ASP A 11 -1.69 2.60 -17.79
C ASP A 11 -1.90 1.64 -19.00
N PRO A 12 -3.14 1.24 -19.32
CA PRO A 12 -3.47 0.42 -20.48
C PRO A 12 -2.97 1.00 -21.82
N ASN A 13 -2.80 2.32 -21.89
CA ASN A 13 -2.38 3.04 -23.10
C ASN A 13 -0.86 3.26 -23.17
N SER A 14 -0.12 3.02 -22.09
CA SER A 14 1.34 3.22 -21.99
C SER A 14 2.11 1.89 -21.86
N GLY A 15 1.59 0.82 -22.45
CA GLY A 15 2.08 -0.54 -22.18
C GLY A 15 3.59 -0.71 -22.39
N LEU A 16 4.20 -1.64 -21.63
CA LEU A 16 5.63 -1.94 -21.63
C LEU A 16 6.26 -1.89 -23.04
N PRO A 17 7.51 -1.40 -23.16
CA PRO A 17 8.20 -1.28 -24.43
C PRO A 17 8.36 -2.65 -25.09
N ILE A 18 8.09 -2.72 -26.39
CA ILE A 18 8.19 -3.97 -27.18
C ILE A 18 9.67 -4.32 -27.37
N THR A 19 10.06 -5.54 -27.06
CA THR A 19 11.36 -6.10 -27.46
C THR A 19 11.25 -6.69 -28.87
N GLN A 20 12.05 -6.17 -29.80
CA GLN A 20 12.19 -6.74 -31.15
C GLN A 20 13.43 -7.63 -31.22
N HIS A 21 13.21 -8.94 -31.35
CA HIS A 21 14.24 -9.88 -31.76
C HIS A 21 13.84 -10.47 -33.12
N GLY A 22 14.43 -9.94 -34.19
CA GLY A 22 14.09 -10.34 -35.56
C GLY A 22 12.72 -9.83 -36.03
N ARG A 23 12.09 -10.55 -36.98
CA ARG A 23 10.83 -10.14 -37.65
C ARG A 23 9.53 -10.39 -36.84
N ALA A 24 9.61 -10.88 -35.61
CA ALA A 24 8.43 -11.17 -34.79
C ALA A 24 8.28 -10.17 -33.64
N ARG A 25 7.07 -9.60 -33.49
CA ARG A 25 6.70 -8.85 -32.28
C ARG A 25 6.59 -9.83 -31.12
N THR A 26 7.44 -9.69 -30.11
CA THR A 26 7.49 -10.64 -28.99
C THR A 26 6.43 -10.32 -27.94
N ILE A 27 5.71 -11.35 -27.52
CA ILE A 27 4.75 -11.34 -26.43
C ILE A 27 5.55 -11.34 -25.10
N LEU A 28 5.37 -10.32 -24.23
CA LEU A 28 6.18 -10.07 -23.02
C LEU A 28 5.65 -10.80 -21.78
N GLU A 29 6.54 -11.40 -20.99
CA GLU A 29 6.24 -12.03 -19.70
C GLU A 29 6.97 -11.29 -18.57
N PRO A 30 6.50 -10.09 -18.17
CA PRO A 30 7.27 -9.23 -17.30
C PRO A 30 7.30 -9.73 -15.84
N TYR A 31 8.43 -9.49 -15.18
CA TYR A 31 8.59 -9.65 -13.74
C TYR A 31 9.35 -8.46 -13.15
N PHE A 32 9.13 -8.17 -11.88
CA PHE A 32 9.71 -7.03 -11.19
C PHE A 32 10.88 -7.45 -10.30
N THR A 33 11.95 -6.67 -10.33
CA THR A 33 13.10 -6.83 -9.43
C THR A 33 13.39 -5.53 -8.70
N ALA A 34 13.60 -5.62 -7.38
CA ALA A 34 14.06 -4.52 -6.55
C ALA A 34 15.34 -4.94 -5.82
N GLY A 35 16.25 -3.99 -5.60
CA GLY A 35 17.36 -4.19 -4.66
C GLY A 35 18.75 -4.32 -5.27
N ASP A 36 18.96 -3.92 -6.51
CA ASP A 36 20.33 -3.49 -6.87
C ASP A 36 20.57 -2.17 -6.12
N ILE A 37 21.13 -2.28 -4.91
CA ILE A 37 21.51 -1.15 -4.07
C ILE A 37 22.88 -0.69 -4.55
N GLU A 38 22.95 0.53 -5.06
CA GLU A 38 24.22 1.13 -5.46
C GLU A 38 24.68 2.05 -4.33
N THR A 39 25.79 1.69 -3.68
CA THR A 39 26.42 2.51 -2.64
C THR A 39 27.54 3.30 -3.30
N GLN A 40 27.63 4.62 -3.08
CA GLN A 40 28.69 5.42 -3.68
C GLN A 40 30.07 4.86 -3.33
N GLY A 41 30.81 4.37 -4.33
CA GLY A 41 32.21 3.96 -4.18
C GLY A 41 32.48 2.48 -3.82
N SER A 42 31.50 1.58 -3.90
CA SER A 42 31.74 0.15 -3.68
C SER A 42 30.94 -0.78 -4.60
N ASP A 43 31.59 -1.83 -5.13
CA ASP A 43 31.01 -2.95 -5.91
C ASP A 43 30.19 -3.94 -5.04
N HIS A 44 29.69 -3.49 -3.89
CA HIS A 44 28.85 -4.34 -3.04
C HIS A 44 27.47 -4.51 -3.65
N ARG A 45 27.25 -5.68 -4.27
CA ARG A 45 25.93 -6.12 -4.74
C ARG A 45 25.03 -6.36 -3.53
N GLY A 46 24.12 -5.41 -3.28
CA GLY A 46 23.16 -5.49 -2.18
C GLY A 46 22.12 -6.61 -2.31
N SER A 47 21.25 -6.71 -1.31
CA SER A 47 20.13 -7.67 -1.27
C SER A 47 19.16 -7.46 -2.42
N LYS A 48 18.91 -8.50 -3.22
CA LYS A 48 17.95 -8.48 -4.34
C LYS A 48 16.70 -9.25 -3.99
N ALA A 49 15.55 -8.70 -4.35
CA ALA A 49 14.26 -9.35 -4.19
C ALA A 49 13.41 -9.20 -5.46
N VAL A 50 12.60 -10.22 -5.76
CA VAL A 50 11.98 -10.44 -7.07
C VAL A 50 10.52 -10.85 -6.87
N THR A 51 9.60 -10.34 -7.71
CA THR A 51 8.20 -10.79 -7.73
C THR A 51 8.02 -12.02 -8.59
N SER A 52 6.85 -12.65 -8.53
CA SER A 52 6.44 -13.61 -9.55
C SER A 52 6.39 -13.00 -10.96
N VAL A 53 6.50 -13.87 -11.96
CA VAL A 53 6.22 -13.58 -13.37
C VAL A 53 4.70 -13.49 -13.54
N THR A 54 4.22 -12.62 -14.43
CA THR A 54 2.78 -12.58 -14.73
C THR A 54 2.27 -13.92 -15.24
N SER A 55 1.06 -14.30 -14.83
CA SER A 55 0.42 -15.56 -15.23
C SER A 55 0.13 -15.63 -16.72
N GLU A 56 -0.14 -14.48 -17.32
CA GLU A 56 -0.33 -14.33 -18.76
C GLU A 56 0.60 -13.24 -19.29
N PRO A 57 1.07 -13.38 -20.53
CA PRO A 57 1.85 -12.32 -21.15
C PRO A 57 1.06 -11.03 -21.30
N THR A 58 1.63 -9.92 -20.85
CA THR A 58 0.92 -8.64 -20.81
C THR A 58 1.85 -7.46 -20.99
N ARG A 59 1.32 -6.42 -21.64
CA ARG A 59 1.95 -5.10 -21.71
C ARG A 59 1.51 -4.19 -20.58
N SER A 60 0.59 -4.60 -19.70
CA SER A 60 0.14 -3.80 -18.56
C SER A 60 0.09 -4.66 -17.30
N PRO A 61 1.25 -5.10 -16.78
CA PRO A 61 1.30 -6.01 -15.65
C PRO A 61 0.80 -5.36 -14.37
N ILE A 62 0.10 -6.17 -13.57
CA ILE A 62 -0.29 -5.83 -12.20
C ILE A 62 0.34 -6.84 -11.26
N TRP A 63 1.29 -6.40 -10.46
CA TRP A 63 1.85 -7.20 -9.37
C TRP A 63 1.17 -6.77 -8.05
N GLY A 64 0.46 -7.70 -7.41
CA GLY A 64 -0.16 -7.50 -6.08
C GLY A 64 0.78 -7.86 -4.92
N GLU A 65 2.09 -7.93 -5.20
CA GLU A 65 3.11 -8.50 -4.32
C GLU A 65 3.90 -7.45 -3.54
N THR A 66 4.32 -7.85 -2.34
CA THR A 66 5.12 -7.05 -1.40
C THR A 66 6.52 -7.63 -1.39
N VAL A 67 7.48 -6.86 -1.91
CA VAL A 67 8.89 -7.25 -1.96
C VAL A 67 9.63 -6.64 -0.77
N LYS A 68 10.59 -7.35 -0.16
CA LYS A 68 11.39 -6.81 0.94
C LYS A 68 12.84 -6.71 0.51
N VAL A 69 13.46 -5.55 0.72
CA VAL A 69 14.89 -5.34 0.46
C VAL A 69 15.51 -4.86 1.74
N GLU A 70 16.46 -5.64 2.26
CA GLU A 70 17.13 -5.35 3.51
C GLU A 70 18.50 -4.72 3.24
N THR A 71 18.82 -3.70 4.02
CA THR A 71 20.07 -2.96 3.93
C THR A 71 20.71 -2.83 5.31
N LEU A 72 22.04 -2.72 5.34
CA LEU A 72 22.77 -2.47 6.57
C LEU A 72 22.43 -1.06 7.07
N ALA A 73 22.24 -0.92 8.39
CA ALA A 73 21.83 0.36 8.98
C ALA A 73 22.81 1.50 8.68
N GLU A 74 24.10 1.18 8.62
CA GLU A 74 25.21 2.10 8.34
C GLU A 74 25.12 2.72 6.94
N ASN A 75 24.60 1.98 5.96
CA ASN A 75 24.50 2.41 4.56
C ASN A 75 23.18 3.13 4.27
N SER A 76 22.22 3.11 5.19
CA SER A 76 20.85 3.61 4.98
C SER A 76 20.73 5.09 4.59
N GLY A 77 21.80 5.88 4.75
CA GLY A 77 21.88 7.29 4.33
C GLY A 77 22.52 7.53 2.95
N GLN A 78 23.12 6.51 2.34
CA GLN A 78 23.90 6.61 1.09
C GLN A 78 23.35 5.74 -0.05
N GLU A 79 22.39 4.87 0.25
CA GLU A 79 21.83 3.91 -0.70
C GLU A 79 20.74 4.53 -1.59
N ASP A 80 20.80 4.17 -2.86
CA ASP A 80 19.70 4.30 -3.80
C ASP A 80 19.15 2.90 -4.10
N VAL A 81 17.84 2.78 -4.23
CA VAL A 81 17.21 1.51 -4.60
C VAL A 81 16.85 1.54 -6.06
N ILE A 82 17.36 0.57 -6.80
CA ILE A 82 17.04 0.41 -8.21
C ILE A 82 15.84 -0.55 -8.35
N LEU A 83 14.79 -0.06 -8.98
CA LEU A 83 13.62 -0.82 -9.40
C LEU A 83 13.75 -1.14 -10.89
N LYS A 84 13.64 -2.42 -11.27
CA LYS A 84 13.70 -2.85 -12.67
C LYS A 84 12.53 -3.72 -13.03
N VAL A 85 11.99 -3.51 -14.22
CA VAL A 85 11.07 -4.44 -14.88
C VAL A 85 11.86 -5.21 -15.93
N MET A 86 11.78 -6.53 -15.86
CA MET A 86 12.52 -7.45 -16.70
C MET A 86 11.54 -8.33 -17.48
N ASP A 87 11.88 -8.71 -18.71
CA ASP A 87 11.16 -9.75 -19.44
C ASP A 87 11.69 -11.13 -19.05
N TYR A 88 10.80 -12.05 -18.64
CA TYR A 88 11.20 -13.37 -18.18
C TYR A 88 11.83 -14.20 -19.31
N LYS A 89 11.27 -14.10 -20.52
CA LYS A 89 11.66 -14.92 -21.67
C LYS A 89 13.02 -14.51 -22.22
N ASN A 90 13.19 -13.23 -22.53
CA ASN A 90 14.42 -12.73 -23.16
C ASN A 90 15.49 -12.30 -22.14
N LYS A 91 15.14 -12.22 -20.84
CA LYS A 91 15.97 -11.64 -19.78
C LYS A 91 16.35 -10.16 -20.02
N ASP A 92 15.61 -9.50 -20.90
CA ASP A 92 15.81 -8.09 -21.25
C ASP A 92 15.30 -7.17 -20.15
N LYS A 93 16.03 -6.07 -19.93
CA LYS A 93 15.61 -4.99 -19.05
C LYS A 93 14.66 -4.07 -19.79
N LEU A 94 13.40 -4.01 -19.35
CA LEU A 94 12.36 -3.18 -19.96
C LEU A 94 12.37 -1.76 -19.37
N LEU A 95 12.43 -1.64 -18.04
CA LEU A 95 12.43 -0.36 -17.32
C LEU A 95 13.43 -0.40 -16.16
N SER A 96 13.94 0.76 -15.77
CA SER A 96 14.86 0.92 -14.64
C SER A 96 14.71 2.30 -14.00
N TYR A 97 14.54 2.35 -12.69
CA TYR A 97 14.36 3.57 -11.91
C TYR A 97 15.25 3.56 -10.67
N LYS A 98 15.98 4.64 -10.41
CA LYS A 98 16.93 4.74 -9.29
C LYS A 98 16.41 5.71 -8.24
N ILE A 99 15.91 5.19 -7.13
CA ILE A 99 15.18 5.98 -6.11
C ILE A 99 16.07 6.23 -4.89
N PRO A 100 16.35 7.50 -4.54
CA PRO A 100 17.19 7.84 -3.41
C PRO A 100 16.45 7.69 -2.09
N ILE A 101 16.61 6.53 -1.44
CA ILE A 101 15.83 6.18 -0.24
C ILE A 101 16.13 7.06 0.97
N LYS A 102 17.28 7.75 0.98
CA LYS A 102 17.65 8.69 2.06
C LYS A 102 16.64 9.83 2.25
N TYR A 103 15.97 10.26 1.17
CA TYR A 103 14.96 11.32 1.22
C TYR A 103 13.57 10.81 1.62
N LEU A 104 13.36 9.49 1.62
CA LEU A 104 12.09 8.92 2.05
C LEU A 104 11.98 8.96 3.57
N ARG A 105 10.87 9.52 4.06
CA ARG A 105 10.51 9.50 5.46
C ARG A 105 10.20 8.08 5.93
N VAL A 106 10.74 7.71 7.08
CA VAL A 106 10.53 6.38 7.67
C VAL A 106 9.05 6.20 8.05
N PHE A 107 8.49 5.04 7.70
CA PHE A 107 7.09 4.61 7.87
C PHE A 107 6.05 5.43 7.11
N HIS A 108 6.48 6.32 6.22
CA HIS A 108 5.56 7.04 5.34
C HIS A 108 5.34 6.23 4.04
N PRO A 109 4.08 5.98 3.65
CA PRO A 109 3.77 5.40 2.34
C PRO A 109 3.88 6.43 1.23
N TYR A 110 4.81 6.20 0.31
CA TYR A 110 4.91 6.99 -0.92
C TYR A 110 4.24 6.25 -2.07
N HIS A 111 3.33 6.92 -2.80
CA HIS A 111 2.70 6.39 -4.01
C HIS A 111 3.24 7.17 -5.21
N PHE A 112 4.03 6.51 -6.06
CA PHE A 112 4.71 7.14 -7.18
C PHE A 112 4.16 6.68 -8.53
N GLN A 113 4.17 7.60 -9.49
CA GLN A 113 4.09 7.33 -10.92
C GLN A 113 5.48 7.61 -11.51
N LEU A 114 6.19 6.55 -11.86
CA LEU A 114 7.57 6.61 -12.35
C LEU A 114 7.55 6.65 -13.89
N ALA A 115 8.19 7.67 -14.46
CA ALA A 115 8.31 7.84 -15.91
C ALA A 115 9.76 8.17 -16.30
N ASN A 116 10.25 7.60 -17.38
CA ASN A 116 11.59 7.91 -17.90
C ASN A 116 11.49 9.02 -18.95
N SER A 117 12.01 10.21 -18.64
CA SER A 117 12.01 11.37 -19.54
C SER A 117 13.06 11.25 -20.67
N THR A 118 13.47 10.04 -21.04
CA THR A 118 14.51 9.89 -22.07
C THR A 118 13.87 10.23 -23.41
N GLN A 119 14.50 11.13 -24.17
CA GLN A 119 13.94 11.77 -25.36
C GLN A 119 13.09 10.81 -26.21
N PRO A 120 11.91 11.27 -26.70
CA PRO A 120 11.12 10.49 -27.63
C PRO A 120 12.04 10.10 -28.79
N SER A 121 12.23 8.80 -28.99
CA SER A 121 12.76 8.30 -30.25
C SER A 121 11.92 8.92 -31.35
N LYS A 122 12.55 9.59 -32.31
CA LYS A 122 11.91 10.30 -33.44
C LYS A 122 11.01 9.41 -34.34
N GLU A 123 10.71 8.19 -33.92
CA GLU A 123 9.96 7.18 -34.66
C GLU A 123 8.63 6.77 -33.99
N SER A 124 8.26 7.32 -32.83
CA SER A 124 7.06 6.89 -32.11
C SER A 124 6.20 8.06 -31.62
N GLU A 125 5.52 8.75 -32.55
CA GLU A 125 4.51 9.76 -32.24
C GLU A 125 3.18 9.17 -31.71
N GLU A 126 3.02 7.84 -31.65
CA GLU A 126 1.73 7.19 -31.32
C GLU A 126 1.68 6.39 -30.01
N THR A 127 2.76 6.28 -29.23
CA THR A 127 2.73 5.52 -27.97
C THR A 127 3.21 6.33 -26.79
N ALA A 128 2.32 6.56 -25.83
CA ALA A 128 2.62 7.20 -24.56
C ALA A 128 3.80 6.53 -23.85
N GLU A 129 4.67 7.32 -23.22
CA GLU A 129 5.83 6.81 -22.49
C GLU A 129 5.41 5.80 -21.42
N PRO A 130 6.12 4.68 -21.26
CA PRO A 130 5.75 3.64 -20.31
C PRO A 130 5.86 4.14 -18.87
N GLN A 131 4.73 4.12 -18.16
CA GLN A 131 4.64 4.53 -16.76
C GLN A 131 4.61 3.32 -15.83
N LEU A 132 5.24 3.44 -14.66
CA LEU A 132 5.19 2.44 -13.60
C LEU A 132 4.64 3.06 -12.33
N TYR A 133 3.51 2.56 -11.84
CA TYR A 133 2.99 2.96 -10.54
C TYR A 133 3.57 2.05 -9.46
N ALA A 134 4.05 2.62 -8.35
CA ALA A 134 4.66 1.87 -7.27
C ALA A 134 4.39 2.52 -5.92
N THR A 135 4.20 1.68 -4.88
CA THR A 135 4.14 2.15 -3.50
C THR A 135 5.40 1.75 -2.75
N ILE A 136 6.04 2.71 -2.08
CA ILE A 136 7.33 2.55 -1.41
C ILE A 136 7.21 3.00 0.04
N VAL A 137 7.67 2.15 0.96
CA VAL A 137 7.73 2.46 2.38
C VAL A 137 9.14 2.16 2.91
N ARG A 138 9.86 3.21 3.31
CA ARG A 138 11.10 3.03 4.07
C ARG A 138 10.74 2.69 5.51
N LYS A 139 11.19 1.57 6.07
CA LYS A 139 11.00 1.28 7.50
C LYS A 139 12.35 1.21 8.21
N ASN A 140 12.38 1.51 9.50
CA ASN A 140 13.56 1.32 10.33
C ASN A 140 13.49 -0.04 11.03
N SER A 141 14.28 -0.31 12.07
CA SER A 141 14.12 -1.48 12.94
C SER A 141 13.14 -1.22 14.08
N PHE A 142 12.99 0.06 14.43
CA PHE A 142 12.17 0.57 15.53
C PHE A 142 11.22 1.65 15.05
N LEU A 143 10.04 1.73 15.65
CA LEU A 143 9.14 2.84 15.46
C LEU A 143 9.64 4.06 16.26
N PRO A 144 9.83 5.24 15.63
CA PRO A 144 10.37 6.41 16.30
C PRO A 144 9.35 6.99 17.29
N ARG A 145 9.74 7.19 18.56
CA ARG A 145 8.93 7.95 19.50
C ARG A 145 8.95 9.44 19.18
N TYR A 146 7.81 10.09 19.34
CA TYR A 146 7.67 11.53 19.12
C TYR A 146 7.39 12.24 20.44
N VAL A 147 8.16 13.29 20.73
CA VAL A 147 7.96 14.13 21.91
C VAL A 147 6.56 14.75 21.85
N GLY A 148 5.79 14.61 22.93
CA GLY A 148 4.42 15.12 23.02
C GLY A 148 3.35 14.16 22.51
N CYS A 149 3.68 12.91 22.17
CA CYS A 149 2.70 11.88 21.83
C CYS A 149 2.68 10.76 22.89
N ASP A 150 1.48 10.37 23.35
CA ASP A 150 1.28 9.30 24.35
C ASP A 150 1.49 7.88 23.78
N HIS A 151 1.45 7.76 22.46
CA HIS A 151 1.73 6.54 21.71
C HIS A 151 2.56 6.87 20.48
N THR A 152 3.24 5.89 19.93
CA THR A 152 4.08 6.01 18.74
C THR A 152 3.28 5.85 17.45
N ALA A 153 2.34 4.90 17.43
CA ALA A 153 1.50 4.63 16.27
C ALA A 153 0.18 3.96 16.66
N LEU A 154 -0.79 4.06 15.75
CA LEU A 154 -2.03 3.31 15.75
C LEU A 154 -1.95 2.22 14.67
N GLU A 155 -2.03 0.97 15.08
CA GLU A 155 -2.18 -0.15 14.16
C GLU A 155 -3.67 -0.49 14.01
N VAL A 156 -4.11 -0.62 12.76
CA VAL A 156 -5.47 -1.00 12.39
C VAL A 156 -5.39 -2.22 11.49
N PHE A 157 -5.95 -3.33 11.94
CA PHE A 157 -6.04 -4.54 11.14
C PHE A 157 -7.42 -4.70 10.55
N LEU A 158 -7.44 -4.82 9.23
CA LEU A 158 -8.63 -5.10 8.45
C LEU A 158 -8.65 -6.58 8.08
N ARG A 159 -9.71 -7.28 8.49
CA ARG A 159 -9.91 -8.71 8.21
C ARG A 159 -10.45 -8.93 6.81
N GLY A 160 -11.73 -8.68 6.63
CA GLY A 160 -12.48 -9.01 5.42
C GLY A 160 -13.91 -8.54 5.55
N VAL A 161 -14.67 -8.70 4.46
CA VAL A 161 -16.13 -8.56 4.50
C VAL A 161 -16.71 -9.73 5.30
N ASN A 162 -17.67 -9.44 6.18
CA ASN A 162 -18.23 -10.42 7.11
C ASN A 162 -19.11 -11.48 6.43
N ASP A 163 -19.84 -11.09 5.39
CA ASP A 163 -20.85 -11.91 4.72
C ASP A 163 -20.61 -11.89 3.19
N PRO A 164 -20.82 -13.00 2.46
CA PRO A 164 -20.56 -13.05 1.02
C PRO A 164 -21.37 -12.02 0.23
N LEU A 165 -20.74 -11.43 -0.78
CA LEU A 165 -21.29 -10.44 -1.70
C LEU A 165 -21.91 -11.12 -2.92
N ILE A 166 -23.10 -10.67 -3.33
CA ILE A 166 -23.80 -11.20 -4.50
C ILE A 166 -23.45 -10.47 -5.81
N ASN A 167 -22.96 -9.24 -5.71
CA ASN A 167 -22.79 -8.33 -6.85
C ASN A 167 -21.40 -7.68 -6.91
N ASN A 168 -20.36 -8.38 -6.45
CA ASN A 168 -18.97 -7.94 -6.59
C ASN A 168 -18.21 -8.84 -7.58
N PRO A 169 -18.00 -8.40 -8.83
CA PRO A 169 -17.37 -9.24 -9.85
C PRO A 169 -15.83 -9.25 -9.80
N ASN A 170 -15.19 -8.38 -8.99
CA ASN A 170 -13.75 -8.20 -9.00
C ASN A 170 -13.17 -8.20 -7.57
N PRO A 171 -11.89 -8.60 -7.39
CA PRO A 171 -11.21 -8.37 -6.12
C PRO A 171 -11.23 -6.90 -5.72
N MET A 172 -11.19 -6.63 -4.42
CA MET A 172 -11.31 -5.26 -3.89
C MET A 172 -10.04 -4.80 -3.21
N VAL A 173 -9.63 -3.56 -3.45
CA VAL A 173 -8.57 -2.90 -2.69
C VAL A 173 -9.16 -1.87 -1.75
N VAL A 174 -8.47 -1.61 -0.64
CA VAL A 174 -8.90 -0.66 0.38
C VAL A 174 -7.85 0.42 0.55
N ILE A 175 -8.31 1.66 0.49
CA ILE A 175 -7.53 2.81 0.93
C ILE A 175 -7.95 3.10 2.37
N ALA A 176 -7.01 2.95 3.30
CA ALA A 176 -7.21 3.29 4.71
C ALA A 176 -6.48 4.60 5.04
N ARG A 177 -7.19 5.54 5.68
CA ARG A 177 -6.59 6.80 6.15
C ARG A 177 -7.17 7.23 7.49
N VAL A 178 -6.35 7.87 8.30
CA VAL A 178 -6.81 8.55 9.51
C VAL A 178 -6.85 10.04 9.25
N VAL A 179 -8.04 10.64 9.34
CA VAL A 179 -8.25 12.08 9.12
C VAL A 179 -8.46 12.80 10.45
N PRO A 180 -7.80 13.95 10.68
CA PRO A 180 -7.95 14.72 11.93
C PRO A 180 -9.32 15.43 12.03
N ASN A 181 -9.93 15.76 10.89
CA ASN A 181 -11.23 16.41 10.82
C ASN A 181 -12.08 15.81 9.69
N TYR A 182 -12.98 14.88 10.05
CA TYR A 182 -13.83 14.18 9.09
C TYR A 182 -14.78 15.12 8.34
N LYS A 183 -15.30 16.16 9.00
CA LYS A 183 -16.22 17.11 8.35
C LYS A 183 -15.52 17.86 7.23
N GLU A 184 -14.35 18.44 7.53
CA GLU A 184 -13.53 19.16 6.56
C GLU A 184 -13.03 18.24 5.44
N PHE A 185 -12.66 17.00 5.79
CA PHE A 185 -12.30 15.98 4.80
C PHE A 185 -13.45 15.72 3.81
N LYS A 186 -14.70 15.56 4.28
CA LYS A 186 -15.87 15.39 3.41
C LYS A 186 -16.16 16.61 2.56
N GLU A 187 -15.99 17.82 3.10
CA GLU A 187 -16.12 19.06 2.33
C GLU A 187 -15.05 19.16 1.23
N ASN A 188 -13.81 18.76 1.52
CA ASN A 188 -12.73 18.71 0.54
C ASN A 188 -12.96 17.64 -0.54
N GLN A 189 -13.54 16.48 -0.18
CA GLN A 189 -13.99 15.49 -1.17
C GLN A 189 -15.08 16.05 -2.08
N ALA A 190 -16.07 16.75 -1.53
CA ALA A 190 -17.13 17.38 -2.33
C ALA A 190 -16.59 18.45 -3.28
N ARG A 191 -15.52 19.17 -2.88
CA ARG A 191 -14.77 20.11 -3.72
C ARG A 191 -13.78 19.43 -4.69
N GLN A 192 -13.69 18.10 -4.69
CA GLN A 192 -12.74 17.33 -5.50
C GLN A 192 -11.27 17.75 -5.26
N SER A 193 -10.93 18.10 -4.02
CA SER A 193 -9.55 18.44 -3.67
C SER A 193 -8.63 17.23 -3.87
N PRO A 194 -7.51 17.36 -4.62
CA PRO A 194 -6.63 16.24 -4.94
C PRO A 194 -6.13 15.45 -3.72
N ALA A 195 -5.85 16.13 -2.61
CA ALA A 195 -5.37 15.49 -1.38
C ALA A 195 -6.43 14.63 -0.67
N SER A 196 -7.72 14.84 -0.96
CA SER A 196 -8.84 14.14 -0.31
C SER A 196 -9.46 13.04 -1.20
N MET A 197 -9.02 12.94 -2.46
CA MET A 197 -9.51 11.99 -3.45
C MET A 197 -8.55 10.79 -3.54
N GLY A 198 -8.99 9.62 -3.09
CA GLY A 198 -8.24 8.36 -3.18
C GLY A 198 -6.73 8.49 -2.85
N LEU A 199 -5.85 7.92 -3.67
CA LEU A 199 -4.40 8.03 -3.41
C LEU A 199 -3.82 9.26 -4.09
N HIS A 200 -3.10 10.06 -3.30
CA HIS A 200 -2.23 11.09 -3.86
C HIS A 200 -1.02 10.43 -4.53
N ILE A 201 -1.03 10.39 -5.86
CA ILE A 201 0.07 9.85 -6.67
C ILE A 201 1.05 10.97 -6.98
N THR A 202 2.32 10.76 -6.65
CA THR A 202 3.39 11.71 -6.91
C THR A 202 4.11 11.32 -8.20
N PRO A 203 4.06 12.14 -9.27
CA PRO A 203 4.81 11.87 -10.49
C PRO A 203 6.31 12.07 -10.24
N LEU A 204 7.12 11.12 -10.69
CA LEU A 204 8.58 11.17 -10.69
C LEU A 204 9.10 10.90 -12.09
N SER A 205 9.66 11.94 -12.70
CA SER A 205 10.39 11.83 -13.96
C SER A 205 11.86 11.54 -13.69
N PHE A 206 12.43 10.60 -14.44
CA PHE A 206 13.84 10.22 -14.35
C PHE A 206 14.64 10.77 -15.54
N PRO A 207 15.85 11.32 -15.31
CA PRO A 207 16.50 11.48 -14.01
C PRO A 207 15.77 12.48 -13.09
N ILE A 208 15.81 12.23 -11.78
CA ILE A 208 15.09 13.05 -10.79
C ILE A 208 15.60 14.49 -10.84
N GLN A 209 14.71 15.43 -11.14
CA GLN A 209 15.06 16.85 -11.30
C GLN A 209 15.10 17.62 -9.97
N SER A 210 14.33 17.19 -8.97
CA SER A 210 14.23 17.87 -7.68
C SER A 210 13.94 16.89 -6.56
N MET A 211 14.56 17.09 -5.40
CA MET A 211 14.31 16.30 -4.19
C MET A 211 13.04 16.74 -3.44
N MET A 212 12.44 17.87 -3.83
CA MET A 212 11.19 18.37 -3.24
C MET A 212 10.02 17.41 -3.46
N SER A 213 10.08 16.54 -4.47
CA SER A 213 9.06 15.52 -4.72
C SER A 213 8.96 14.45 -3.62
N PHE A 214 9.96 14.37 -2.73
CA PHE A 214 9.95 13.47 -1.58
C PHE A 214 9.51 14.14 -0.28
N ASP A 215 9.30 15.47 -0.30
CA ASP A 215 8.85 16.18 0.90
C ASP A 215 7.42 15.80 1.24
N VAL A 216 7.17 15.66 2.53
CA VAL A 216 5.89 15.26 3.07
C VAL A 216 5.54 16.30 4.12
N PRO A 217 4.34 16.90 4.09
CA PRO A 217 3.89 17.80 5.14
C PRO A 217 4.07 17.15 6.53
N ARG A 218 4.19 17.95 7.60
CA ARG A 218 4.21 17.38 8.95
C ARG A 218 2.81 16.97 9.41
N VAL A 219 1.80 17.69 8.96
CA VAL A 219 0.39 17.49 9.28
C VAL A 219 -0.38 17.50 7.97
N SER A 220 -1.35 16.58 7.84
CA SER A 220 -2.24 16.49 6.67
C SER A 220 -3.69 16.51 7.14
N GLN A 221 -4.50 17.41 6.58
CA GLN A 221 -5.95 17.44 6.85
C GLN A 221 -6.69 16.24 6.25
N SER A 222 -6.12 15.62 5.23
CA SER A 222 -6.65 14.42 4.57
C SER A 222 -6.02 13.12 5.08
N GLY A 223 -5.14 13.20 6.07
CA GLY A 223 -4.32 12.08 6.53
C GLY A 223 -3.31 11.62 5.47
N TYR A 224 -2.70 10.47 5.72
CA TYR A 224 -1.83 9.78 4.77
C TYR A 224 -2.44 8.42 4.42
N PRO A 225 -2.97 8.26 3.20
CA PRO A 225 -3.62 7.03 2.81
C PRO A 225 -2.62 5.87 2.70
N GLN A 226 -3.08 4.67 3.01
CA GLN A 226 -2.36 3.41 2.83
C GLN A 226 -3.22 2.45 2.02
N LEU A 227 -2.58 1.64 1.18
CA LEU A 227 -3.24 0.73 0.26
C LEU A 227 -3.14 -0.73 0.73
N SER A 228 -4.27 -1.44 0.78
CA SER A 228 -4.33 -2.89 1.06
C SER A 228 -3.98 -3.72 -0.16
N LYS A 229 -3.54 -4.98 0.04
CA LYS A 229 -3.64 -6.22 -0.81
C LYS A 229 -4.97 -6.33 -1.61
N PRO A 230 -5.12 -6.95 -2.81
CA PRO A 230 -6.46 -7.20 -3.32
C PRO A 230 -7.09 -8.25 -2.43
N GLY A 231 -8.26 -7.95 -1.90
CA GLY A 231 -9.05 -8.88 -1.14
C GLY A 231 -9.74 -9.84 -2.09
N GLY A 232 -9.33 -11.11 -2.06
CA GLY A 232 -9.97 -12.20 -2.79
C GLY A 232 -10.52 -13.26 -1.82
N PRO A 233 -11.45 -14.11 -2.27
CA PRO A 233 -12.13 -14.05 -3.57
C PRO A 233 -13.13 -12.86 -3.68
N PRO A 234 -13.57 -12.44 -4.88
CA PRO A 234 -14.50 -11.31 -5.05
C PRO A 234 -15.80 -11.44 -4.25
N GLU A 235 -16.32 -12.65 -4.12
CA GLU A 235 -17.56 -12.95 -3.41
C GLU A 235 -17.38 -12.84 -1.89
N LEU A 236 -16.15 -12.94 -1.38
CA LEU A 236 -15.87 -12.77 0.06
C LEU A 236 -14.47 -12.16 0.24
N PRO A 237 -14.31 -10.84 0.01
CA PRO A 237 -12.99 -10.22 0.03
C PRO A 237 -12.34 -10.32 1.42
N GLN A 238 -11.14 -10.91 1.46
CA GLN A 238 -10.31 -10.98 2.67
C GLN A 238 -8.97 -10.28 2.44
N TRP A 239 -8.65 -9.33 3.32
CA TRP A 239 -7.40 -8.58 3.27
C TRP A 239 -6.38 -9.11 4.28
N ASN A 240 -6.85 -9.39 5.51
CA ASN A 240 -6.02 -9.79 6.63
C ASN A 240 -4.73 -8.95 6.72
N GLN A 241 -4.88 -7.64 6.65
CA GLN A 241 -3.77 -6.69 6.52
C GLN A 241 -3.82 -5.62 7.62
N SER A 242 -2.65 -5.34 8.20
CA SER A 242 -2.42 -4.21 9.09
C SER A 242 -2.06 -2.93 8.31
N PHE A 243 -2.64 -1.83 8.76
CA PHE A 243 -2.27 -0.46 8.43
C PHE A 243 -1.68 0.21 9.66
N LEU A 244 -0.66 1.05 9.47
CA LEU A 244 0.11 1.64 10.56
C LEU A 244 0.17 3.16 10.44
N PHE A 245 -0.54 3.88 11.31
CA PHE A 245 -0.60 5.34 11.28
C PHE A 245 0.26 5.94 12.39
N GLN A 246 1.21 6.82 12.05
CA GLN A 246 2.12 7.38 13.04
C GLN A 246 1.48 8.52 13.83
N SER A 247 1.84 8.66 15.11
CA SER A 247 1.27 9.72 15.96
C SER A 247 1.68 11.13 15.57
N ARG A 248 2.87 11.29 14.99
CA ARG A 248 3.34 12.57 14.45
C ARG A 248 2.40 13.18 13.41
N ASP A 249 1.58 12.37 12.74
CA ASP A 249 0.73 12.81 11.64
C ASP A 249 -0.52 13.56 12.14
N GLY A 250 -0.70 13.65 13.47
CA GLY A 250 -1.78 14.37 14.14
C GLY A 250 -3.14 13.68 14.08
N GLY A 251 -3.37 12.83 13.08
CA GLY A 251 -4.63 12.11 12.88
C GLY A 251 -4.95 11.11 14.01
N THR A 252 -3.94 10.56 14.68
CA THR A 252 -4.14 9.53 15.72
C THR A 252 -4.30 10.09 17.14
N ASN A 253 -4.54 11.40 17.30
CA ASN A 253 -4.72 12.07 18.60
C ASN A 253 -6.12 11.89 19.23
N PHE A 254 -6.97 11.05 18.65
CA PHE A 254 -8.33 10.74 19.13
C PHE A 254 -9.17 11.94 19.58
N SER A 255 -9.56 12.77 18.61
CA SER A 255 -10.33 13.99 18.85
C SER A 255 -11.85 13.80 18.63
N LYS A 256 -12.64 14.86 18.87
CA LYS A 256 -14.08 14.87 18.54
C LYS A 256 -14.35 14.74 17.04
N THR A 257 -13.40 15.17 16.21
CA THR A 257 -13.52 15.30 14.75
C THR A 257 -12.75 14.25 13.97
N ALA A 258 -11.83 13.53 14.61
CA ALA A 258 -10.99 12.54 13.95
C ALA A 258 -11.77 11.27 13.58
N ALA A 259 -11.41 10.66 12.45
CA ALA A 259 -12.00 9.40 12.01
C ALA A 259 -10.98 8.54 11.24
N LEU A 260 -11.14 7.22 11.36
CA LEU A 260 -10.61 6.28 10.39
C LEU A 260 -11.62 6.20 9.23
N VAL A 261 -11.12 6.32 8.02
CA VAL A 261 -11.90 6.19 6.79
C VAL A 261 -11.31 5.06 5.96
N LEU A 262 -12.16 4.12 5.56
CA LEU A 262 -11.83 3.05 4.62
C LEU A 262 -12.64 3.26 3.35
N GLU A 263 -11.96 3.41 2.22
CA GLU A 263 -12.57 3.56 0.91
C GLU A 263 -12.27 2.30 0.09
N TYR A 264 -13.31 1.71 -0.49
CA TYR A 264 -13.21 0.43 -1.18
C TYR A 264 -13.24 0.64 -2.69
N TYR A 265 -12.33 0.02 -3.43
CA TYR A 265 -12.21 0.17 -4.88
C TYR A 265 -12.11 -1.21 -5.56
N SER A 266 -12.59 -1.31 -6.80
CA SER A 266 -12.34 -2.49 -7.63
C SER A 266 -10.88 -2.54 -8.05
N SER A 267 -10.23 -3.70 -7.90
CA SER A 267 -8.82 -3.88 -8.30
C SER A 267 -8.61 -3.82 -9.81
N THR A 268 -9.66 -4.02 -10.62
CA THR A 268 -9.60 -4.07 -12.08
C THR A 268 -10.07 -2.77 -12.75
N SER A 269 -10.33 -1.71 -11.99
CA SER A 269 -10.93 -0.46 -12.50
C SER A 269 -10.02 0.37 -13.41
N VAL A 270 -8.91 -0.18 -13.91
CA VAL A 270 -7.98 0.48 -14.84
C VAL A 270 -8.51 0.43 -16.29
N LYS A 271 -9.82 0.56 -16.50
CA LYS A 271 -10.38 0.74 -17.86
C LYS A 271 -10.40 2.24 -18.16
N GLY A 272 -9.31 2.75 -18.72
CA GLY A 272 -9.17 4.16 -19.13
C GLY A 272 -7.80 4.75 -18.79
N SER A 273 -7.59 6.02 -19.15
CA SER A 273 -6.39 6.81 -18.87
C SER A 273 -6.28 7.33 -17.42
N GLU A 274 -7.30 7.09 -16.60
CA GLU A 274 -7.32 7.52 -15.20
C GLU A 274 -6.99 6.36 -14.25
N PRO A 275 -5.98 6.50 -13.37
CA PRO A 275 -5.72 5.53 -12.32
C PRO A 275 -6.97 5.29 -11.45
N TRP A 276 -7.22 4.03 -11.08
CA TRP A 276 -8.36 3.63 -10.22
C TRP A 276 -8.44 4.44 -8.91
N THR A 277 -7.33 5.02 -8.48
CA THR A 277 -7.20 5.90 -7.31
C THR A 277 -8.00 7.19 -7.43
N PHE A 278 -8.45 7.59 -8.63
CA PHE A 278 -9.28 8.77 -8.84
C PHE A 278 -10.75 8.43 -9.14
N GLY A 279 -11.08 7.14 -9.22
CA GLY A 279 -12.45 6.67 -9.41
C GLY A 279 -13.35 6.91 -8.20
N LYS A 280 -14.66 6.71 -8.38
CA LYS A 280 -15.60 6.70 -7.26
C LYS A 280 -15.43 5.40 -6.46
N PRO A 281 -15.32 5.44 -5.12
CA PRO A 281 -15.27 4.23 -4.32
C PRO A 281 -16.57 3.43 -4.43
N LEU A 282 -16.46 2.10 -4.33
CA LEU A 282 -17.58 1.16 -4.26
C LEU A 282 -18.39 1.33 -2.98
N GLY A 283 -17.79 1.89 -1.94
CA GLY A 283 -18.39 2.18 -0.64
C GLY A 283 -17.38 2.80 0.30
N VAL A 284 -17.83 3.22 1.48
CA VAL A 284 -16.98 3.82 2.52
C VAL A 284 -17.39 3.33 3.89
N SER A 285 -16.40 2.96 4.72
CA SER A 285 -16.61 2.70 6.16
C SER A 285 -15.94 3.81 6.96
N VAL A 286 -16.64 4.34 7.96
CA VAL A 286 -16.15 5.44 8.79
C VAL A 286 -16.26 5.08 10.26
N LEU A 287 -15.13 5.11 10.96
CA LEU A 287 -15.08 4.91 12.40
C LEU A 287 -14.57 6.18 13.10
N PRO A 288 -15.42 6.89 13.86
CA PRO A 288 -14.99 8.03 14.66
C PRO A 288 -13.96 7.64 15.72
N LEU A 289 -12.79 8.26 15.69
CA LEU A 289 -11.70 8.03 16.64
C LEU A 289 -11.85 8.93 17.87
N LYS A 290 -12.95 8.77 18.60
CA LYS A 290 -13.24 9.60 19.78
C LYS A 290 -12.41 9.14 20.98
N SER A 291 -12.23 10.02 21.97
CA SER A 291 -11.48 9.73 23.21
C SER A 291 -12.03 8.54 24.02
N ARG A 292 -13.33 8.19 23.86
CA ARG A 292 -13.89 6.95 24.42
C ARG A 292 -13.29 5.69 23.81
N LEU A 293 -13.01 5.72 22.49
CA LEU A 293 -12.35 4.62 21.79
C LEU A 293 -10.91 4.47 22.29
N TYR A 294 -10.18 5.59 22.40
CA TYR A 294 -8.83 5.61 23.00
C TYR A 294 -8.80 4.94 24.37
N ARG A 295 -9.68 5.37 25.29
CA ARG A 295 -9.80 4.77 26.62
C ARG A 295 -10.10 3.28 26.57
N LYS A 296 -10.94 2.80 25.64
CA LYS A 296 -11.22 1.37 25.49
C LYS A 296 -10.00 0.59 25.01
N ILE A 297 -9.22 1.16 24.08
CA ILE A 297 -7.98 0.53 23.60
C ILE A 297 -6.96 0.46 24.73
N THR A 298 -6.78 1.52 25.52
CA THR A 298 -5.78 1.56 26.61
C THR A 298 -6.18 0.78 27.86
N THR A 299 -7.48 0.63 28.13
CA THR A 299 -7.98 -0.15 29.28
C THR A 299 -8.14 -1.64 28.98
N GLY A 300 -7.99 -2.05 27.71
CA GLY A 300 -7.97 -3.45 27.31
C GLY A 300 -6.86 -4.20 28.05
N LYS A 301 -7.21 -5.26 28.78
CA LYS A 301 -6.23 -6.11 29.48
C LYS A 301 -5.60 -7.09 28.49
N GLY A 302 -4.27 -7.09 28.38
CA GLY A 302 -3.48 -8.09 27.65
C GLY A 302 -3.22 -7.77 26.17
N LEU A 303 -2.74 -8.76 25.42
CA LEU A 303 -2.41 -8.70 23.98
C LEU A 303 -3.64 -8.58 23.05
N ASN A 304 -4.83 -8.43 23.61
CA ASN A 304 -6.08 -8.39 22.84
C ASN A 304 -6.37 -6.95 22.39
N ALA A 305 -5.97 -6.66 21.17
CA ALA A 305 -6.41 -5.48 20.43
C ALA A 305 -7.93 -5.28 20.51
N LEU A 306 -8.38 -4.03 20.57
CA LEU A 306 -9.80 -3.70 20.58
C LEU A 306 -10.42 -4.12 19.24
N ARG A 307 -11.40 -5.02 19.28
CA ARG A 307 -12.16 -5.42 18.09
C ARG A 307 -13.38 -4.53 17.88
N ILE A 308 -13.58 -4.08 16.66
CA ILE A 308 -14.81 -3.46 16.18
C ILE A 308 -15.40 -4.43 15.17
N GLU A 309 -16.55 -5.00 15.52
CA GLU A 309 -17.25 -5.98 14.68
C GLU A 309 -18.31 -5.28 13.85
N ARG A 310 -18.51 -5.78 12.63
CA ARG A 310 -19.59 -5.38 11.72
C ARG A 310 -19.66 -3.85 11.48
N LEU A 311 -18.53 -3.20 11.23
CA LEU A 311 -18.51 -1.81 10.78
C LEU A 311 -19.15 -1.73 9.37
N PRO A 312 -20.23 -0.95 9.18
CA PRO A 312 -20.95 -0.95 7.91
C PRO A 312 -20.17 -0.25 6.80
N ILE A 313 -20.23 -0.85 5.60
CA ILE A 313 -19.86 -0.19 4.35
C ILE A 313 -21.08 0.61 3.90
N THR A 314 -20.95 1.93 3.90
CA THR A 314 -21.99 2.90 3.52
C THR A 314 -21.73 3.46 2.12
N ASP A 315 -22.69 4.23 1.59
CA ASP A 315 -22.63 4.83 0.24
C ASP A 315 -22.29 3.81 -0.86
N THR A 316 -22.86 2.61 -0.73
CA THR A 316 -22.49 1.45 -1.55
C THR A 316 -23.68 0.85 -2.28
N ASN A 317 -23.41 0.30 -3.47
CA ASN A 317 -24.33 -0.57 -4.19
C ASN A 317 -24.05 -2.06 -3.91
N LEU A 318 -22.98 -2.39 -3.17
CA LEU A 318 -22.65 -3.76 -2.80
C LEU A 318 -23.73 -4.32 -1.87
N LYS A 319 -24.06 -5.59 -2.05
CA LYS A 319 -25.06 -6.30 -1.25
C LYS A 319 -24.52 -7.66 -0.84
N THR A 320 -24.85 -8.05 0.38
CA THR A 320 -24.64 -9.43 0.82
C THR A 320 -25.62 -10.37 0.13
N ILE A 321 -25.39 -11.69 0.23
CA ILE A 321 -26.35 -12.72 -0.22
C ILE A 321 -27.74 -12.58 0.40
N ASN A 322 -27.84 -11.95 1.58
CA ASN A 322 -29.10 -11.68 2.28
C ASN A 322 -29.76 -10.37 1.84
N GLY A 323 -29.11 -9.59 0.96
CA GLY A 323 -29.58 -8.28 0.49
C GLY A 323 -29.21 -7.11 1.41
N ASP A 324 -28.51 -7.37 2.52
CA ASP A 324 -28.10 -6.36 3.49
C ASP A 324 -26.87 -5.56 3.02
N ALA A 325 -26.65 -4.40 3.66
CA ALA A 325 -25.40 -3.66 3.50
C ALA A 325 -24.22 -4.47 4.07
N PRO A 326 -23.13 -4.62 3.32
CA PRO A 326 -21.97 -5.38 3.80
C PRO A 326 -21.27 -4.68 4.96
N THR A 327 -20.60 -5.48 5.77
CA THR A 327 -19.88 -5.01 6.97
C THR A 327 -18.47 -5.59 6.99
N VAL A 328 -17.56 -4.94 7.74
CA VAL A 328 -16.19 -5.40 7.96
C VAL A 328 -15.83 -5.43 9.44
N ASP A 329 -14.89 -6.33 9.78
CA ASP A 329 -14.29 -6.37 11.11
C ASP A 329 -12.92 -5.69 11.13
N LEU A 330 -12.70 -4.92 12.19
CA LEU A 330 -11.44 -4.24 12.49
C LEU A 330 -10.89 -4.65 13.84
N SER A 331 -9.56 -4.62 13.97
CA SER A 331 -8.86 -4.74 15.25
C SER A 331 -7.88 -3.58 15.42
N PHE A 332 -7.80 -3.01 16.63
CA PHE A 332 -7.03 -1.80 16.92
C PHE A 332 -6.01 -2.04 18.02
N GLN A 333 -4.78 -1.58 17.80
CA GLN A 333 -3.74 -1.59 18.81
C GLN A 333 -2.99 -0.24 18.82
N LEU A 334 -2.75 0.27 20.03
CA LEU A 334 -1.83 1.40 20.24
C LEU A 334 -0.44 0.86 20.54
N LEU A 335 0.54 1.36 19.83
CA LEU A 335 1.95 1.02 20.02
C LEU A 335 2.60 2.13 20.82
N SER A 336 2.85 1.92 22.12
CA SER A 336 3.37 2.94 23.04
C SER A 336 4.85 2.77 23.43
N SER A 337 5.46 1.63 23.12
CA SER A 337 6.89 1.39 23.33
C SER A 337 7.65 1.37 22.00
N GLU A 338 8.99 1.40 22.06
CA GLU A 338 9.80 1.04 20.90
C GLU A 338 9.57 -0.44 20.61
N VAL A 339 8.75 -0.74 19.60
CA VAL A 339 8.47 -2.11 19.19
C VAL A 339 9.44 -2.48 18.06
N ARG A 340 10.16 -3.60 18.21
CA ARG A 340 10.87 -4.22 17.08
C ARG A 340 9.86 -4.67 16.05
N LEU A 341 10.04 -4.25 14.80
CA LEU A 341 9.11 -4.56 13.70
C LEU A 341 8.90 -6.05 13.44
N SER A 342 9.88 -6.90 13.79
CA SER A 342 9.74 -8.36 13.75
C SER A 342 8.51 -8.85 14.53
N ASN A 343 8.08 -8.10 15.56
CA ASN A 343 6.99 -8.50 16.44
C ASN A 343 5.62 -7.93 16.01
N LEU A 344 5.58 -7.04 15.01
CA LEU A 344 4.34 -6.43 14.51
C LEU A 344 3.72 -7.23 13.35
N PHE A 345 4.54 -7.90 12.54
CA PHE A 345 4.09 -8.57 11.32
C PHE A 345 4.11 -10.11 11.38
N HIS A 346 4.60 -10.71 12.48
CA HIS A 346 4.59 -12.17 12.69
C HIS A 346 3.49 -12.65 13.65
N ASN A 347 2.76 -11.74 14.28
CA ASN A 347 1.55 -12.12 15.01
C ASN A 347 0.42 -12.31 13.99
N CYS A 348 0.40 -13.47 13.34
CA CYS A 348 -0.85 -14.06 12.92
C CYS A 348 -1.76 -14.04 14.15
N TRP A 349 -2.76 -13.13 14.16
CA TRP A 349 -3.81 -13.20 15.16
C TRP A 349 -4.31 -14.64 15.20
N PRO A 350 -4.34 -15.30 16.36
CA PRO A 350 -4.86 -16.65 16.41
C PRO A 350 -6.31 -16.60 15.95
N CYS A 351 -6.58 -17.28 14.84
CA CYS A 351 -7.93 -17.67 14.44
C CYS A 351 -8.51 -18.48 15.61
N SER A 352 -9.29 -17.83 16.46
CA SER A 352 -10.03 -18.53 17.51
C SER A 352 -11.20 -19.26 16.85
N GLY A 353 -11.00 -20.54 16.54
CA GLY A 353 -12.02 -21.44 16.01
C GLY A 353 -11.73 -22.87 16.43
N THR A 354 -12.55 -23.37 17.36
CA THR A 354 -12.74 -24.78 17.80
C THR A 354 -11.60 -25.50 18.53
N ARG A 355 -11.82 -25.69 19.85
CA ARG A 355 -11.27 -26.81 20.63
C ARG A 355 -11.59 -28.13 19.93
N GLY A 356 -10.56 -28.89 19.58
CA GLY A 356 -10.60 -30.32 19.33
C GLY A 356 -9.34 -30.94 19.95
N GLN A 357 -9.52 -31.98 20.75
CA GLN A 357 -8.51 -32.61 21.59
C GLN A 357 -7.46 -33.41 20.79
N GLY A 358 -6.22 -33.47 21.31
CA GLY A 358 -5.17 -34.46 21.00
C GLY A 358 -4.47 -34.23 19.64
N LEU A 359 -3.16 -34.31 19.47
CA LEU A 359 -2.10 -35.06 20.14
C LEU A 359 -0.75 -34.32 19.93
N LEU A 360 0.19 -34.62 20.81
CA LEU A 360 1.58 -34.15 20.81
C LEU A 360 2.31 -34.37 19.48
N GLY A 361 3.21 -33.45 19.15
CA GLY A 361 4.19 -33.61 18.06
C GLY A 361 5.06 -32.37 17.89
N GLU A 362 6.28 -32.43 18.42
CA GLU A 362 7.46 -31.56 18.24
C GLU A 362 7.63 -31.12 16.76
N GLY A 363 8.23 -30.00 16.34
CA GLY A 363 9.23 -29.07 16.87
C GLY A 363 10.02 -28.52 15.66
N HIS A 364 10.64 -27.33 15.84
CA HIS A 364 11.65 -26.66 14.99
C HIS A 364 11.22 -25.62 13.92
N CYS A 365 12.14 -24.66 13.79
CA CYS A 365 12.00 -23.22 13.58
C CYS A 365 11.72 -22.74 12.16
#